data_AF-A0A2D8RJG7-F1
#
_entry.id   AF-A0A2D8RJG7-F1
#
_cell.length_a   1.000
_cell.length_b   1.000
_cell.length_c   1.000
_cell.angle_alpha   90.00
_cell.angle_beta   90.00
_cell.angle_gamma   90.00
#
_symmetry.space_group_name_H-M   'P 1'
#
loop_
_entity.id
_entity.type
_entity.pdbx_description
1 polymer ?
#
loop_
_entity_poly.entity_id
_entity_poly.type
_entity_poly.pdbx_seq_one_letter_code
_entity_poly.pdbx_strand_id
1 'polypeptide(L)'
;MKRRTLIVTLALAIAMLPSIQADSHGGGDHVHTALEDQMSAMNKAWRSIRRQIKDPAKNDSTLEYVAKVKKAAKKSVELTPILAKEKSGADKKNFMTGYQKMMQKTVDMIGDLEAALKAGDNAKAGEIVGKINDARKKGHEKYKPSDD
;
A
#
# COMPACT_ATOMS: atom_id res chain seq x y z
N MET A 1 53.82 -42.56 -17.50
CA MET A 1 53.31 -43.94 -17.57
C MET A 1 51.94 -44.00 -16.90
N LYS A 2 50.91 -44.51 -17.61
CA LYS A 2 49.79 -45.39 -17.16
C LYS A 2 49.02 -44.97 -15.88
N ARG A 3 47.68 -44.81 -15.85
CA ARG A 3 46.53 -45.53 -16.48
C ARG A 3 45.31 -44.56 -16.48
N ARG A 4 44.47 -44.39 -17.53
CA ARG A 4 43.39 -45.27 -18.05
C ARG A 4 42.53 -45.84 -16.89
N THR A 5 41.20 -45.74 -16.78
CA THR A 5 40.08 -45.54 -17.72
C THR A 5 38.77 -45.58 -16.90
N LEU A 6 37.71 -44.92 -17.39
CA LEU A 6 36.28 -45.32 -17.45
C LEU A 6 35.52 -45.83 -16.19
N ILE A 7 34.33 -45.25 -15.95
CA ILE A 7 33.00 -45.86 -15.65
C ILE A 7 32.02 -44.67 -15.49
N VAL A 8 31.17 -44.34 -16.47
CA VAL A 8 29.84 -44.92 -16.77
C VAL A 8 28.77 -44.57 -15.72
N THR A 9 27.98 -43.54 -16.08
CA THR A 9 26.55 -43.26 -15.81
C THR A 9 25.85 -43.86 -14.58
N LEU A 10 25.19 -42.98 -13.82
CA LEU A 10 23.87 -43.27 -13.26
C LEU A 10 22.98 -42.02 -13.34
N ALA A 11 22.00 -42.08 -14.24
CA ALA A 11 20.90 -41.12 -14.29
C ALA A 11 20.01 -41.31 -13.06
N LEU A 12 19.76 -40.23 -12.32
CA LEU A 12 18.65 -40.18 -11.37
C LEU A 12 17.67 -39.12 -11.85
N ALA A 13 16.72 -39.58 -12.66
CA ALA A 13 15.50 -38.83 -12.96
C ALA A 13 14.65 -38.80 -11.67
N ILE A 14 14.67 -37.67 -10.97
CA ILE A 14 13.68 -37.40 -9.92
C ILE A 14 12.41 -36.93 -10.61
N ALA A 15 11.41 -37.79 -10.52
CA ALA A 15 10.08 -37.63 -11.06
C ALA A 15 9.37 -36.38 -10.52
N MET A 16 8.54 -35.82 -11.40
CA MET A 16 7.54 -34.80 -11.14
C MET A 16 6.70 -35.15 -9.90
N LEU A 17 6.67 -34.24 -8.93
CA LEU A 17 5.53 -34.10 -8.04
C LEU A 17 4.83 -32.79 -8.43
N PRO A 18 3.54 -32.79 -8.82
CA PRO A 18 2.79 -31.57 -8.90
C PRO A 18 2.70 -31.00 -7.48
N SER A 19 3.29 -29.82 -7.29
CA SER A 19 2.96 -28.98 -6.15
C SER A 19 1.46 -28.72 -6.21
N ILE A 20 0.70 -29.45 -5.39
CA ILE A 20 -0.66 -29.08 -5.04
C ILE A 20 -0.51 -27.72 -4.36
N GLN A 21 -0.78 -26.66 -5.12
CA GLN A 21 -1.03 -25.36 -4.55
C GLN A 21 -2.29 -25.54 -3.70
N ALA A 22 -2.11 -25.53 -2.40
CA ALA A 22 -3.21 -25.43 -1.46
C ALA A 22 -3.81 -24.02 -1.62
N ASP A 23 -4.76 -23.89 -2.55
CA ASP A 23 -5.76 -22.83 -2.53
C ASP A 23 -6.58 -23.01 -1.25
N SER A 24 -6.07 -22.42 -0.18
CA SER A 24 -6.74 -22.35 1.10
C SER A 24 -6.62 -20.94 1.60
N HIS A 25 -7.44 -20.05 1.02
CA HIS A 25 -8.09 -18.96 1.73
C HIS A 25 -9.50 -18.84 1.16
N GLY A 26 -10.43 -19.60 1.76
CA GLY A 26 -11.83 -19.26 1.72
C GLY A 26 -12.03 -17.91 2.41
N GLY A 27 -12.57 -16.95 1.68
CA GLY A 27 -13.00 -15.64 2.15
C GLY A 27 -13.81 -15.05 1.02
N GLY A 28 -15.07 -14.70 1.29
CA GLY A 28 -16.07 -14.36 0.28
C GLY A 28 -15.58 -13.36 -0.76
N ASP A 29 -16.19 -13.42 -1.95
CA ASP A 29 -15.91 -12.59 -3.12
C ASP A 29 -16.03 -11.08 -2.82
N HIS A 30 -15.07 -10.52 -2.09
CA HIS A 30 -14.82 -9.09 -2.07
C HIS A 30 -14.26 -8.76 -3.45
N VAL A 31 -15.02 -7.99 -4.23
CA VAL A 31 -14.56 -7.46 -5.52
C VAL A 31 -13.34 -6.59 -5.26
N HIS A 32 -12.15 -7.19 -5.36
CA HIS A 32 -10.88 -6.54 -5.07
C HIS A 32 -10.65 -5.45 -6.13
N THR A 33 -10.80 -4.19 -5.74
CA THR A 33 -10.63 -3.07 -6.67
C THR A 33 -9.16 -2.64 -6.73
N ALA A 34 -8.75 -2.06 -7.86
CA ALA A 34 -7.43 -1.42 -7.97
C ALA A 34 -7.20 -0.35 -6.88
N LEU A 35 -8.28 0.28 -6.38
CA LEU A 35 -8.21 1.23 -5.27
C LEU A 35 -7.88 0.54 -3.96
N GLU A 36 -8.53 -0.58 -3.66
CA GLU A 36 -8.24 -1.39 -2.47
C GLU A 36 -6.81 -1.91 -2.46
N ASP A 37 -6.27 -2.31 -3.63
CA ASP A 37 -4.85 -2.65 -3.77
C ASP A 37 -3.93 -1.50 -3.36
N GLN A 38 -4.19 -0.28 -3.88
CA GLN A 38 -3.40 0.89 -3.50
C GLN A 38 -3.56 1.22 -2.02
N MET A 39 -4.77 1.13 -1.47
CA MET A 39 -5.04 1.40 -0.05
C MET A 39 -4.35 0.36 0.86
N SER A 40 -4.32 -0.91 0.48
CA SER A 40 -3.61 -1.99 1.17
C SER A 40 -2.10 -1.77 1.14
N ALA A 41 -1.53 -1.45 -0.03
CA ALA A 41 -0.11 -1.11 -0.18
C ALA A 41 0.27 0.11 0.67
N MET A 42 -0.55 1.15 0.63
CA MET A 42 -0.38 2.35 1.46
C MET A 42 -0.42 2.01 2.95
N ASN A 43 -1.37 1.16 3.39
CA ASN A 43 -1.51 0.80 4.80
C ASN A 43 -0.32 0.01 5.33
N LYS A 44 0.25 -0.90 4.53
CA LYS A 44 1.46 -1.65 4.89
C LYS A 44 2.64 -0.71 5.14
N ALA A 45 2.93 0.20 4.21
CA ALA A 45 4.01 1.19 4.37
C ALA A 45 3.72 2.19 5.51
N TRP A 46 2.47 2.62 5.68
CA TRP A 46 2.07 3.54 6.73
C TRP A 46 2.31 3.00 8.14
N ARG A 47 2.09 1.70 8.36
CA ARG A 47 2.39 1.04 9.64
C ARG A 47 3.87 1.16 10.00
N SER A 48 4.76 1.05 9.01
CA SER A 48 6.20 1.26 9.24
C SER A 48 6.53 2.70 9.60
N ILE A 49 5.95 3.69 8.90
CA ILE A 49 6.13 5.12 9.22
C ILE A 49 5.75 5.37 10.68
N ARG A 50 4.55 4.94 11.11
CA ARG A 50 4.08 5.16 12.49
C ARG A 50 5.00 4.58 13.56
N ARG A 51 5.68 3.47 13.26
CA ARG A 51 6.63 2.83 14.19
C ARG A 51 7.97 3.56 14.27
N GLN A 52 8.39 4.21 13.18
CA GLN A 52 9.71 4.82 13.06
C GLN A 52 9.71 6.33 13.27
N ILE A 53 8.56 7.01 13.14
CA ILE A 53 8.45 8.47 13.05
C ILE A 53 9.12 9.26 14.18
N LYS A 54 9.23 8.68 15.38
CA LYS A 54 9.84 9.34 16.55
C LYS A 54 11.36 9.15 16.65
N ASP A 55 11.95 8.29 15.84
CA ASP A 55 13.37 7.95 15.88
C ASP A 55 14.12 8.62 14.70
N PRO A 56 14.90 9.68 14.95
CA PRO A 56 15.67 10.36 13.91
C PRO A 56 16.66 9.43 13.17
N ALA A 57 17.18 8.39 13.85
CA ALA A 57 18.08 7.41 13.22
C ALA A 57 17.37 6.52 12.19
N LYS A 58 16.03 6.61 12.09
CA LYS A 58 15.21 5.91 11.10
C LYS A 58 14.67 6.85 10.03
N ASN A 59 15.11 8.10 9.94
CA ASN A 59 14.56 9.05 8.97
C ASN A 59 14.75 8.57 7.53
N ASP A 60 15.92 8.04 7.18
CA ASP A 60 16.19 7.53 5.83
C ASP A 60 15.26 6.37 5.46
N SER A 61 15.13 5.36 6.33
CA SER A 61 14.20 4.25 6.11
C SER A 61 12.75 4.71 6.12
N THR A 62 12.40 5.71 6.94
CA THR A 62 11.06 6.29 6.99
C THR A 62 10.73 7.00 5.67
N LEU A 63 11.68 7.73 5.08
CA LEU A 63 11.52 8.41 3.80
C LEU A 63 11.23 7.44 2.65
N GLU A 64 11.81 6.22 2.66
CA GLU A 64 11.46 5.19 1.68
C GLU A 64 9.99 4.74 1.80
N TYR A 65 9.47 4.59 3.03
CA TYR A 65 8.07 4.28 3.24
C TYR A 65 7.16 5.45 2.86
N VAL A 66 7.57 6.68 3.15
CA VAL A 66 6.85 7.90 2.74
C VAL A 66 6.73 7.96 1.22
N ALA A 67 7.80 7.65 0.47
CA ALA A 67 7.75 7.59 -0.99
C ALA A 67 6.76 6.53 -1.50
N LYS A 68 6.72 5.34 -0.87
CA LYS A 68 5.75 4.27 -1.20
C LYS A 68 4.31 4.72 -0.94
N VAL A 69 4.04 5.33 0.22
CA VAL A 69 2.72 5.89 0.57
C VAL A 69 2.32 6.98 -0.41
N LYS A 70 3.22 7.92 -0.73
CA LYS A 70 2.97 9.02 -1.67
C LYS A 70 2.63 8.50 -3.07
N LYS A 71 3.37 7.49 -3.56
CA LYS A 71 3.12 6.85 -4.85
C LYS A 71 1.73 6.19 -4.89
N ALA A 72 1.37 5.42 -3.86
CA ALA A 72 0.07 4.78 -3.78
C ALA A 72 -1.06 5.82 -3.68
N ALA A 73 -0.91 6.85 -2.84
CA ALA A 73 -1.89 7.92 -2.68
C ALA A 73 -2.14 8.69 -4.00
N LYS A 74 -1.07 9.02 -4.75
CA LYS A 74 -1.20 9.66 -6.07
C LYS A 74 -1.97 8.79 -7.05
N LYS A 75 -1.65 7.49 -7.13
CA LYS A 75 -2.41 6.56 -7.97
C LYS A 75 -3.88 6.50 -7.57
N SER A 76 -4.16 6.48 -6.27
CA SER A 76 -5.54 6.45 -5.76
C SER A 76 -6.37 7.67 -6.16
N VAL A 77 -5.78 8.87 -6.35
CA VAL A 77 -6.53 10.07 -6.80
C VAL A 77 -7.31 9.81 -8.10
N GLU A 78 -6.75 9.00 -9.00
CA GLU A 78 -7.33 8.71 -10.33
C GLU A 78 -8.32 7.55 -10.31
N LEU A 79 -8.38 6.80 -9.21
CA LEU A 79 -9.22 5.61 -9.09
C LEU A 79 -10.62 5.94 -8.59
N THR A 80 -11.58 5.12 -8.98
CA THR A 80 -13.00 5.30 -8.62
C THR A 80 -13.34 4.44 -7.40
N PRO A 81 -13.80 5.03 -6.28
CA PRO A 81 -14.30 4.26 -5.14
C PRO A 81 -15.51 3.41 -5.50
N ILE A 82 -15.67 2.25 -4.88
CA ILE A 82 -16.77 1.33 -5.18
C ILE A 82 -18.15 1.98 -4.97
N LEU A 83 -18.31 2.81 -3.93
CA LEU A 83 -19.53 3.57 -3.66
C LEU A 83 -19.91 4.57 -4.77
N ALA A 84 -18.98 4.95 -5.65
CA ALA A 84 -19.30 5.80 -6.80
C ALA A 84 -20.13 5.05 -7.87
N LYS A 85 -20.14 3.71 -7.85
CA LYS A 85 -20.95 2.90 -8.77
C LYS A 85 -22.45 3.01 -8.49
N GLU A 86 -22.81 3.28 -7.23
CA GLU A 86 -24.19 3.44 -6.78
C GLU A 86 -24.74 4.86 -7.03
N LYS A 87 -23.90 5.76 -7.53
CA LYS A 87 -24.23 7.18 -7.76
C LYS A 87 -24.36 7.45 -9.25
N SER A 88 -25.20 8.41 -9.62
CA SER A 88 -25.39 8.86 -11.00
C SER A 88 -25.42 10.38 -11.11
N GLY A 89 -25.37 10.90 -12.33
CA GLY A 89 -25.52 12.33 -12.62
C GLY A 89 -24.65 13.26 -11.77
N ALA A 90 -25.27 14.32 -11.23
CA ALA A 90 -24.61 15.31 -10.40
C ALA A 90 -24.06 14.74 -9.09
N ASP A 91 -24.73 13.76 -8.49
CA ASP A 91 -24.29 13.13 -7.24
C ASP A 91 -22.99 12.37 -7.40
N LYS A 92 -22.84 11.64 -8.52
CA LYS A 92 -21.57 10.97 -8.85
C LYS A 92 -20.46 11.99 -9.06
N LYS A 93 -20.72 13.07 -9.78
CA LYS A 93 -19.74 14.15 -10.00
C LYS A 93 -19.29 14.77 -8.67
N ASN A 94 -20.22 15.16 -7.82
CA ASN A 94 -19.94 15.75 -6.51
C ASN A 94 -19.17 14.79 -5.60
N PHE A 95 -19.55 13.50 -5.59
CA PHE A 95 -18.84 12.46 -4.86
C PHE A 95 -17.40 12.31 -5.32
N MET A 96 -17.17 12.20 -6.65
CA MET A 96 -15.84 12.04 -7.22
C MET A 96 -14.96 13.28 -6.97
N THR A 97 -15.51 14.49 -7.12
CA THR A 97 -14.78 15.72 -6.79
C THR A 97 -14.39 15.77 -5.32
N GLY A 98 -15.30 15.41 -4.41
CA GLY A 98 -15.00 15.34 -2.97
C GLY A 98 -13.91 14.31 -2.64
N TYR A 99 -14.01 13.12 -3.24
CA TYR A 99 -13.03 12.05 -3.10
C TYR A 99 -11.64 12.51 -3.55
N GLN A 100 -11.54 13.03 -4.78
CA GLN A 100 -10.28 13.51 -5.36
C GLN A 100 -9.66 14.62 -4.51
N LYS A 101 -10.48 15.57 -4.02
CA LYS A 101 -10.01 16.65 -3.15
C LYS A 101 -9.42 16.12 -1.83
N MET A 102 -10.07 15.14 -1.21
CA MET A 102 -9.58 14.52 0.03
C MET A 102 -8.31 13.69 -0.19
N MET A 103 -8.23 12.97 -1.31
CA MET A 103 -7.02 12.25 -1.70
C MET A 103 -5.86 13.19 -2.00
N GLN A 104 -6.08 14.28 -2.73
CA GLN A 104 -5.06 15.28 -3.01
C GLN A 104 -4.55 15.92 -1.71
N LYS A 105 -5.45 16.31 -0.81
CA LYS A 105 -5.06 16.80 0.53
C LYS A 105 -4.20 15.79 1.29
N THR A 106 -4.49 14.50 1.15
CA THR A 106 -3.68 13.44 1.75
C THR A 106 -2.28 13.38 1.11
N VAL A 107 -2.18 13.49 -0.22
CA VAL A 107 -0.89 13.57 -0.93
C VAL A 107 -0.07 14.78 -0.48
N ASP A 108 -0.71 15.93 -0.28
CA ASP A 108 -0.05 17.16 0.16
C ASP A 108 0.53 17.00 1.57
N MET A 109 -0.26 16.49 2.52
CA MET A 109 0.22 16.22 3.89
C MET A 109 1.36 15.19 3.92
N ILE A 110 1.35 14.20 3.01
CA ILE A 110 2.49 13.27 2.86
C ILE A 110 3.74 14.01 2.36
N GLY A 111 3.57 15.02 1.50
CA GLY A 111 4.64 15.93 1.09
C GLY A 111 5.20 16.73 2.28
N ASP A 112 4.34 17.25 3.14
CA ASP A 112 4.76 17.96 4.37
C ASP A 112 5.51 17.04 5.32
N LEU A 113 5.07 15.78 5.46
CA LEU A 113 5.75 14.74 6.23
C LEU A 113 7.16 14.48 5.68
N GLU A 114 7.27 14.33 4.36
CA GLU A 114 8.56 14.15 3.69
C GLU A 114 9.52 15.32 3.97
N ALA A 115 9.01 16.56 3.91
CA ALA A 115 9.79 17.75 4.19
C ALA A 115 10.24 17.82 5.66
N ALA A 116 9.35 17.50 6.61
CA ALA A 116 9.69 17.49 8.04
C ALA A 116 10.78 16.46 8.37
N LEU A 117 10.69 15.25 7.79
CA LEU A 117 11.71 14.21 7.95
C LEU A 117 13.06 14.61 7.36
N LYS A 118 13.07 15.24 6.17
CA LYS A 118 14.30 15.77 5.55
C LYS A 118 14.94 16.90 6.37
N ALA A 119 14.14 17.65 7.13
CA ALA A 119 14.62 18.67 8.05
C ALA A 119 15.05 18.11 9.43
N GLY A 120 14.88 16.81 9.67
CA GLY A 120 15.15 16.20 10.99
C GLY A 120 14.13 16.57 12.07
N ASP A 121 12.99 17.16 11.72
CA ASP A 121 11.96 17.60 12.65
C ASP A 121 10.95 16.47 12.93
N ASN A 122 11.39 15.48 13.68
CA ASN A 122 10.57 14.30 14.03
C ASN A 122 9.37 14.65 14.92
N ALA A 123 9.41 15.76 15.66
CA ALA A 123 8.27 16.25 16.43
C ALA A 123 7.13 16.68 15.51
N LYS A 124 7.41 17.59 14.57
CA LYS A 124 6.46 18.02 13.55
C LYS A 124 6.02 16.87 12.65
N ALA A 125 6.96 15.98 12.28
CA ALA A 125 6.64 14.80 11.48
C ALA A 125 5.62 13.89 12.22
N GLY A 126 5.76 13.74 13.54
CA GLY A 126 4.80 13.04 14.40
C GLY A 126 3.40 13.68 14.40
N GLU A 127 3.31 15.01 14.50
CA GLU A 127 2.04 15.73 14.40
C GLU A 127 1.36 15.54 13.04
N ILE A 128 2.13 15.62 11.95
CA ILE A 128 1.64 15.41 10.59
C ILE A 128 1.13 13.97 10.43
N VAL A 129 1.82 12.97 10.99
CA VAL A 129 1.34 11.58 11.01
C VAL A 129 -0.01 11.45 11.70
N GLY A 130 -0.23 12.18 12.80
CA GLY A 130 -1.54 12.26 13.47
C GLY A 130 -2.62 12.81 12.54
N LYS A 131 -2.36 13.97 11.90
CA LYS A 131 -3.29 14.63 10.97
C LYS A 131 -3.64 13.74 9.76
N ILE A 132 -2.66 13.06 9.16
CA ILE A 132 -2.89 12.13 8.05
C ILE A 132 -3.74 10.95 8.51
N ASN A 133 -3.49 10.40 9.70
CA ASN A 133 -4.26 9.29 10.23
C ASN A 133 -5.76 9.65 10.37
N ASP A 134 -6.05 10.85 10.87
CA ASP A 134 -7.43 11.31 11.02
C ASP A 134 -8.09 11.61 9.68
N ALA A 135 -7.34 12.17 8.73
CA ALA A 135 -7.84 12.39 7.37
C ALA A 135 -8.18 11.07 6.67
N ARG A 136 -7.36 10.03 6.84
CA ARG A 136 -7.62 8.69 6.29
C ARG A 136 -8.89 8.08 6.87
N LYS A 137 -9.10 8.16 8.19
CA LYS A 137 -10.33 7.67 8.84
C LYS A 137 -11.57 8.37 8.29
N LYS A 138 -11.56 9.72 8.28
CA LYS A 138 -12.65 10.54 7.73
C LYS A 138 -12.90 10.27 6.23
N GLY A 139 -11.84 9.96 5.49
CA GLY A 139 -11.95 9.56 4.09
C GLY A 139 -12.64 8.22 3.93
N HIS A 140 -12.23 7.20 4.70
CA HIS A 140 -12.87 5.89 4.64
C HIS A 140 -14.34 5.94 5.04
N GLU A 141 -14.70 6.66 6.11
CA GLU A 141 -16.11 6.87 6.51
C GLU A 141 -16.99 7.44 5.40
N LYS A 142 -16.41 8.23 4.48
CA LYS A 142 -17.16 8.92 3.42
C LYS A 142 -17.13 8.20 2.07
N TYR A 143 -16.07 7.45 1.79
CA TYR A 143 -15.77 6.96 0.44
C TYR A 143 -15.57 5.44 0.35
N LYS A 144 -15.56 4.72 1.49
CA LYS A 144 -15.54 3.26 1.55
C LYS A 144 -16.88 2.76 2.11
N PRO A 145 -17.41 1.61 1.66
CA PRO A 145 -18.52 0.94 2.35
C PRO A 145 -18.17 0.68 3.82
N SER A 146 -19.20 0.66 4.68
CA SER A 146 -19.02 0.23 6.07
C SER A 146 -18.60 -1.25 6.10
N ASP A 147 -17.70 -1.60 7.02
CA ASP A 147 -17.39 -3.00 7.29
C ASP A 147 -18.51 -3.49 8.24
N ASP A 148 -19.52 -4.19 7.72
CA ASP A 148 -20.52 -4.93 8.52
C ASP A 148 -19.94 -6.24 9.08
#